data_AF-A0A259BF15-F1
#
_entry.id   AF-A0A259BF15-F1
#
_cell.length_a   1.000
_cell.length_b   1.000
_cell.length_c   1.000
_cell.angle_alpha   90.00
_cell.angle_beta   90.00
_cell.angle_gamma   90.00
#
_symmetry.space_group_name_H-M   'P 1'
#
loop_
_entity.id
_entity.type
_entity.pdbx_description
1 polymer ?
#
loop_
_entity_poly.entity_id
_entity_poly.type
_entity_poly.pdbx_seq_one_letter_code
_entity_poly.pdbx_strand_id
1 'polypeptide(L)'
;MNIRKNWLKWLLPSVALGALAGCATPQYATQTTYRAPLSLQGQSCVANQCQTNLAQCQATCAATRESCVAHIEPAAQQAYNEAQIRFDGALRQYQTDRQFYDLDRAMRFSLMQPIFVPGRGWVYAPGYWGYSGGFGYPYDSPPEPPMPPSLNAIRQHLITERCDNAPCPCQQNYEQCYVGCGGGIQKSVVCIANCKDSDPKPAPQAPELGVRQTVTPLPPN
;
A
#
# COMPACT_ATOMS: atom_id res chain seq x y z
N MET A 1 52.58 32.65 -15.10
CA MET A 1 52.17 31.31 -15.58
C MET A 1 51.31 30.66 -14.51
N ASN A 2 49.99 30.62 -14.69
CA ASN A 2 49.09 29.57 -14.18
C ASN A 2 47.65 29.88 -14.62
N ILE A 3 47.37 29.40 -15.82
CA ILE A 3 46.03 29.25 -16.40
C ILE A 3 45.47 27.94 -15.84
N ARG A 4 44.28 27.99 -15.24
CA ARG A 4 43.24 26.92 -15.12
C ARG A 4 42.41 27.20 -13.87
N LYS A 5 41.08 27.15 -13.83
CA LYS A 5 40.01 27.00 -14.82
C LYS A 5 38.74 27.26 -14.00
N ASN A 6 38.04 28.35 -14.32
CA ASN A 6 36.84 28.84 -13.62
C ASN A 6 35.58 28.03 -14.02
N TRP A 7 35.68 26.70 -14.06
CA TRP A 7 34.70 25.80 -14.70
C TRP A 7 33.63 25.25 -13.75
N LEU A 8 33.73 25.52 -12.44
CA LEU A 8 32.78 24.98 -11.45
C LEU A 8 31.58 25.89 -11.17
N LYS A 9 31.55 27.11 -11.75
CA LYS A 9 30.43 28.07 -11.60
C LYS A 9 29.35 27.95 -12.67
N TRP A 10 29.54 27.09 -13.66
CA TRP A 10 28.60 26.87 -14.77
C TRP A 10 27.88 25.52 -14.73
N LEU A 11 28.11 24.70 -13.70
CA LEU A 11 27.42 23.41 -13.51
C LEU A 11 26.23 23.46 -12.54
N LEU A 12 25.94 24.63 -11.95
CA LEU A 12 24.94 24.76 -10.89
C LEU A 12 23.53 25.25 -11.28
N PRO A 13 23.20 25.72 -12.50
CA PRO A 13 21.78 25.93 -12.85
C PRO A 13 21.16 24.76 -13.65
N SER A 14 21.94 23.82 -14.16
CA SER A 14 21.45 22.85 -15.17
C SER A 14 20.93 21.52 -14.61
N VAL A 15 21.11 21.22 -13.31
CA VAL A 15 20.63 19.97 -12.70
C VAL A 15 19.27 20.13 -12.01
N ALA A 16 18.79 21.36 -11.81
CA ALA A 16 17.52 21.64 -11.14
C ALA A 16 16.27 21.55 -12.03
N LEU A 17 16.40 21.37 -13.36
CA LEU A 17 15.26 21.38 -14.30
C LEU A 17 14.85 20.00 -14.85
N GLY A 18 15.46 18.90 -14.38
CA GLY A 18 15.21 17.56 -14.92
C GLY A 18 14.27 16.66 -14.10
N ALA A 19 13.90 17.05 -12.88
CA ALA A 19 13.31 16.13 -11.89
C ALA A 19 11.77 16.19 -11.76
N LEU A 20 11.05 16.98 -12.57
CA LEU A 20 9.58 17.11 -12.46
C LEU A 20 8.78 16.39 -13.57
N ALA A 21 9.43 15.62 -14.44
CA ALA A 21 8.74 14.76 -15.42
C ALA A 21 8.58 13.30 -14.92
N GLY A 22 8.51 13.11 -13.60
CA GLY A 22 8.30 11.80 -12.97
C GLY A 22 6.83 11.36 -13.02
N CYS A 23 6.51 10.52 -14.00
CA CYS A 23 5.49 9.47 -13.97
C CYS A 23 4.06 9.83 -13.53
N ALA A 24 3.38 10.73 -14.24
CA ALA A 24 1.91 10.65 -14.32
C ALA A 24 1.55 9.44 -15.20
N THR A 25 1.43 8.25 -14.61
CA THR A 25 1.00 7.05 -15.33
C THR A 25 -0.49 7.17 -15.67
N PRO A 26 -0.89 6.92 -16.94
CA PRO A 26 -2.28 6.94 -17.33
C PRO A 26 -3.04 5.84 -16.59
N GLN A 27 -4.17 6.21 -15.99
CA GLN A 27 -5.09 5.28 -15.34
C GLN A 27 -6.18 4.91 -16.34
N TYR A 28 -6.25 3.62 -16.67
CA TYR A 28 -7.27 3.07 -17.55
C TYR A 28 -8.39 2.42 -16.73
N ALA A 29 -9.60 2.42 -17.28
CA ALA A 29 -10.77 1.75 -16.75
C ALA A 29 -11.49 1.02 -17.88
N THR A 30 -12.26 -0.01 -17.55
CA THR A 30 -13.13 -0.67 -18.53
C THR A 30 -14.49 0.03 -18.53
N GLN A 31 -14.87 0.65 -19.64
CA GLN A 31 -16.21 1.17 -19.89
C GLN A 31 -17.06 0.06 -20.52
N THR A 32 -18.12 -0.32 -19.83
CA THR A 32 -19.13 -1.25 -20.35
C THR A 32 -20.34 -0.45 -20.81
N THR A 33 -20.67 -0.57 -22.10
CA THR A 33 -21.83 0.05 -22.73
C THR A 33 -22.89 -1.01 -23.00
N TYR A 34 -24.05 -0.85 -22.38
CA TYR A 34 -25.21 -1.71 -22.56
C TYR A 34 -26.15 -1.12 -23.61
N ARG A 35 -26.48 -1.89 -24.64
CA ARG A 35 -27.53 -1.55 -25.62
C ARG A 35 -28.80 -2.32 -25.27
N ALA A 36 -29.91 -1.61 -25.08
CA ALA A 36 -31.19 -2.23 -24.77
C ALA A 36 -31.67 -3.15 -25.92
N PRO A 37 -32.32 -4.29 -25.59
CA PRO A 37 -32.98 -5.11 -26.60
C PRO A 37 -34.13 -4.34 -27.27
N LEU A 38 -34.30 -4.56 -28.58
CA LEU A 38 -35.36 -3.92 -29.38
C LEU A 38 -36.76 -4.52 -29.13
N SER A 39 -36.83 -5.74 -28.59
CA SER A 39 -38.09 -6.43 -28.33
C SER A 39 -38.68 -6.03 -26.96
N LEU A 40 -39.99 -5.86 -26.89
CA LEU A 40 -40.72 -5.62 -25.62
C LEU A 40 -40.50 -6.75 -24.61
N GLN A 41 -40.41 -8.00 -25.10
CA GLN A 41 -40.08 -9.17 -24.27
C GLN A 41 -38.64 -9.15 -23.75
N GLY A 42 -37.68 -8.69 -24.55
CA GLY A 42 -36.28 -8.55 -24.11
C GLY A 42 -36.14 -7.45 -23.07
N GLN A 43 -36.87 -6.34 -23.22
CA GLN A 43 -36.87 -5.24 -22.25
C GLN A 43 -37.44 -5.67 -20.90
N SER A 44 -38.55 -6.42 -20.90
CA SER A 44 -39.13 -6.97 -19.67
C SER A 44 -38.28 -8.08 -19.06
N CYS A 45 -37.57 -8.88 -19.87
CA CYS A 45 -36.59 -9.87 -19.42
C CYS A 45 -35.45 -9.22 -18.64
N VAL A 46 -34.83 -8.16 -19.19
CA VAL A 46 -33.76 -7.42 -18.50
C VAL A 46 -34.28 -6.75 -17.23
N ALA A 47 -35.43 -6.07 -17.29
CA ALA A 47 -36.00 -5.34 -16.17
C ALA A 47 -36.39 -6.25 -15.00
N ASN A 48 -36.93 -7.44 -15.28
CA ASN A 48 -37.41 -8.34 -14.24
C ASN A 48 -36.36 -9.39 -13.88
N GLN A 49 -35.94 -10.23 -14.83
CA GLN A 49 -35.09 -11.38 -14.56
C GLN A 49 -33.67 -10.96 -14.21
N CYS A 50 -33.03 -10.14 -15.04
CA CYS A 50 -31.63 -9.78 -14.80
C CYS A 50 -31.44 -8.89 -13.57
N GLN A 51 -32.37 -7.96 -13.30
CA GLN A 51 -32.33 -7.17 -12.07
C GLN A 51 -32.58 -8.03 -10.82
N THR A 52 -33.53 -8.96 -10.88
CA THR A 52 -33.78 -9.90 -9.77
C THR A 52 -32.57 -10.77 -9.50
N ASN A 53 -31.97 -11.35 -10.54
CA ASN A 53 -30.76 -12.18 -10.42
C ASN A 53 -29.57 -11.39 -9.86
N LEU A 54 -29.41 -10.14 -10.26
CA LEU A 54 -28.37 -9.25 -9.72
C LEU A 54 -28.58 -9.00 -8.23
N ALA A 55 -29.80 -8.63 -7.83
CA ALA A 55 -30.13 -8.36 -6.43
C ALA A 55 -29.96 -9.61 -5.55
N GLN A 56 -30.42 -10.77 -6.02
CA GLN A 56 -30.25 -12.06 -5.34
C GLN A 56 -28.78 -12.43 -5.20
N CYS A 57 -27.98 -12.22 -6.25
CA CYS A 57 -26.55 -12.49 -6.22
C CYS A 57 -25.83 -11.58 -5.21
N GLN A 58 -26.13 -10.28 -5.21
CA GLN A 58 -25.55 -9.33 -4.27
C GLN A 58 -25.92 -9.67 -2.82
N ALA A 59 -27.17 -10.05 -2.57
CA ALA A 59 -27.62 -10.50 -1.26
C ALA A 59 -26.90 -11.78 -0.81
N THR A 60 -26.73 -12.74 -1.72
CA THR A 60 -25.98 -13.98 -1.45
C THR A 60 -24.52 -13.70 -1.13
N CYS A 61 -23.85 -12.82 -1.88
CA CYS A 61 -22.47 -12.42 -1.61
C CYS A 61 -22.34 -11.71 -0.26
N ALA A 62 -23.27 -10.80 0.08
CA ALA A 62 -23.27 -10.11 1.37
C ALA A 62 -23.45 -11.11 2.53
N ALA A 63 -24.43 -12.01 2.43
CA ALA A 63 -24.66 -13.05 3.43
C ALA A 63 -23.46 -14.01 3.57
N THR A 64 -22.82 -14.39 2.46
CA THR A 64 -21.62 -15.23 2.47
C THR A 64 -20.43 -14.51 3.13
N ARG A 65 -20.30 -13.21 2.90
CA ARG A 65 -19.27 -12.41 3.57
C ARG A 65 -19.53 -12.29 5.06
N GLU A 66 -20.77 -12.03 5.47
CA GLU A 66 -21.15 -11.95 6.87
C GLU A 66 -20.90 -13.27 7.60
N SER A 67 -21.25 -14.41 6.99
CA SER A 67 -20.95 -15.72 7.56
C SER A 67 -19.45 -15.97 7.66
N CYS A 68 -18.67 -15.62 6.64
CA CYS A 68 -17.21 -15.67 6.69
C CYS A 68 -16.66 -14.88 7.88
N VAL A 69 -17.07 -13.61 8.02
CA VAL A 69 -16.63 -12.72 9.11
C VAL A 69 -17.00 -13.28 10.48
N ALA A 70 -18.19 -13.87 10.64
CA ALA A 70 -18.63 -14.49 11.89
C ALA A 70 -17.72 -15.66 12.32
N HIS A 71 -17.10 -16.36 11.36
CA HIS A 71 -16.20 -17.47 11.61
C HIS A 71 -14.72 -17.08 11.75
N ILE A 72 -14.37 -15.79 11.60
CA ILE A 72 -12.98 -15.32 11.76
C ILE A 72 -12.53 -15.27 13.22
N GLU A 73 -13.45 -15.05 14.17
CA GLU A 73 -13.10 -14.77 15.57
C GLU A 73 -12.16 -15.81 16.21
N PRO A 74 -12.41 -17.14 16.08
CA PRO A 74 -11.49 -18.15 16.65
C PRO A 74 -10.10 -18.11 16.03
N ALA A 75 -10.02 -17.90 14.71
CA ALA A 75 -8.75 -17.81 14.00
C ALA A 75 -7.99 -16.53 14.35
N ALA A 76 -8.69 -15.41 14.53
CA ALA A 76 -8.09 -14.16 14.98
C ALA A 76 -7.54 -14.28 16.41
N GLN A 77 -8.30 -14.92 17.31
CA GLN A 77 -7.84 -15.15 18.68
C GLN A 77 -6.61 -16.06 18.74
N GLN A 78 -6.59 -17.13 17.96
CA GLN A 78 -5.42 -18.02 17.89
C GLN A 78 -4.19 -17.26 17.37
N ALA A 79 -4.33 -16.55 16.25
CA ALA A 79 -3.24 -15.76 15.67
C ALA A 79 -2.75 -14.66 16.63
N TYR A 80 -3.66 -14.05 17.39
CA TYR A 80 -3.32 -13.07 18.42
C TYR A 80 -2.52 -13.69 19.58
N ASN A 81 -2.94 -14.85 20.09
CA ASN A 81 -2.21 -15.56 21.15
C ASN A 81 -0.80 -15.92 20.70
N GLU A 82 -0.64 -16.40 19.46
CA GLU A 82 0.67 -16.68 18.87
C GLU A 82 1.51 -15.40 18.70
N ALA A 83 0.89 -14.29 18.32
CA ALA A 83 1.55 -12.99 18.21
C ALA A 83 1.99 -12.45 19.58
N GLN A 84 1.20 -12.68 20.65
CA GLN A 84 1.60 -12.34 22.01
C GLN A 84 2.84 -13.11 22.45
N ILE A 85 2.91 -14.42 22.19
CA ILE A 85 4.09 -15.23 22.54
C ILE A 85 5.35 -14.69 21.83
N ARG A 86 5.23 -14.33 20.54
CA ARG A 86 6.33 -13.72 19.79
C ARG A 86 6.73 -12.35 20.35
N PHE A 87 5.74 -11.54 20.72
CA PHE A 87 5.97 -10.23 21.34
C PHE A 87 6.69 -10.35 22.69
N ASP A 88 6.29 -11.29 23.56
CA ASP A 88 6.92 -11.51 24.85
C ASP A 88 8.38 -11.99 24.72
N GLY A 89 8.66 -12.79 23.68
CA GLY A 89 10.03 -13.15 23.31
C GLY A 89 10.85 -11.93 22.89
N ALA A 90 10.31 -11.12 21.97
CA ALA A 90 10.96 -9.90 21.49
C ALA A 90 11.18 -8.88 22.61
N LEU A 91 10.23 -8.77 23.55
CA LEU A 91 10.32 -7.84 24.68
C LEU A 91 11.45 -8.23 25.64
N ARG A 92 11.62 -9.52 25.92
CA ARG A 92 12.74 -10.02 26.74
C ARG A 92 14.09 -9.75 26.08
N GLN A 93 14.18 -9.96 24.77
CA GLN A 93 15.37 -9.64 24.00
C GLN A 93 15.68 -8.15 24.07
N TYR A 94 14.70 -7.30 23.78
CA TYR A 94 14.81 -5.84 23.87
C TYR A 94 15.30 -5.38 25.25
N GLN A 95 14.75 -5.93 26.34
CA GLN A 95 15.17 -5.57 27.70
C GLN A 95 16.65 -5.92 27.95
N THR A 96 17.10 -7.07 27.44
CA THR A 96 18.50 -7.50 27.55
C THR A 96 19.42 -6.58 26.74
N ASP A 97 19.07 -6.33 25.48
CA ASP A 97 19.84 -5.45 24.59
C ASP A 97 19.91 -4.02 25.14
N ARG A 98 18.82 -3.54 25.74
CA ARG A 98 18.76 -2.24 26.40
C ARG A 98 19.70 -2.15 27.60
N GLN A 99 19.78 -3.19 28.42
CA GLN A 99 20.71 -3.26 29.54
C GLN A 99 22.17 -3.24 29.05
N PHE A 100 22.49 -4.03 28.02
CA PHE A 100 23.83 -4.03 27.42
C PHE A 100 24.19 -2.67 26.82
N TYR A 101 23.25 -2.03 26.12
CA TYR A 101 23.42 -0.67 25.60
C TYR A 101 23.72 0.32 26.73
N ASP A 102 22.96 0.29 27.83
CA ASP A 102 23.15 1.20 28.94
C ASP A 102 24.47 0.94 29.69
N LEU A 103 24.88 -0.33 29.83
CA LEU A 103 26.18 -0.71 30.40
C LEU A 103 27.36 -0.30 29.52
N ASP A 104 27.31 -0.59 28.21
CA ASP A 104 28.35 -0.18 27.26
C ASP A 104 28.48 1.34 27.24
N ARG A 105 27.36 2.06 27.18
CA ARG A 105 27.35 3.52 27.29
C ARG A 105 27.97 3.99 28.60
N ALA A 106 27.57 3.44 29.74
CA ALA A 106 28.11 3.82 31.04
C ALA A 106 29.62 3.54 31.15
N MET A 107 30.09 2.37 30.68
CA MET A 107 31.51 2.02 30.67
C MET A 107 32.30 2.93 29.72
N ARG A 108 31.78 3.24 28.52
CA ARG A 108 32.42 4.19 27.60
C ARG A 108 32.60 5.58 28.24
N PHE A 109 31.61 6.07 28.99
CA PHE A 109 31.73 7.34 29.71
C PHE A 109 32.61 7.25 30.98
N SER A 110 32.61 6.10 31.66
CA SER A 110 33.24 5.93 32.99
C SER A 110 34.68 5.42 32.94
N LEU A 111 35.10 4.78 31.85
CA LEU A 111 36.48 4.37 31.68
C LEU A 111 37.30 5.62 31.38
N MET A 112 37.92 6.20 32.41
CA MET A 112 38.99 7.17 32.22
C MET A 112 40.16 6.45 31.53
N GLN A 113 40.32 6.68 30.22
CA GLN A 113 41.39 6.07 29.46
C GLN A 113 42.66 6.91 29.70
N PRO A 114 43.83 6.29 29.96
CA PRO A 114 45.08 7.02 30.02
C PRO A 114 45.44 7.52 28.62
N ILE A 115 45.39 8.83 28.41
CA ILE A 115 45.78 9.47 27.15
C ILE A 115 47.10 10.23 27.35
N PHE A 116 47.98 10.18 26.35
CA PHE A 116 49.22 10.94 26.36
C PHE A 116 49.00 12.31 25.70
N VAL A 117 49.17 13.39 26.46
CA VAL A 117 49.07 14.76 25.96
C VAL A 117 50.48 15.36 25.84
N PRO A 118 50.95 15.72 24.63
CA PRO A 118 52.25 16.35 24.45
C PRO A 118 52.40 17.60 25.34
N GLY A 119 53.47 17.66 26.14
CA GLY A 119 53.72 18.75 27.11
C GLY A 119 53.04 18.61 28.47
N ARG A 120 52.14 17.63 28.66
CA ARG A 120 51.48 17.33 29.96
C ARG A 120 51.66 15.89 30.45
N GLY A 121 52.13 14.96 29.61
CA GLY A 121 52.36 13.57 29.99
C GLY A 121 51.07 12.72 29.97
N TRP A 122 51.05 11.64 30.75
CA TRP A 122 49.88 10.76 30.88
C TRP A 122 48.82 11.40 31.77
N VAL A 123 47.62 11.59 31.24
CA VAL A 123 46.47 12.09 32.00
C VAL A 123 45.29 11.13 31.89
N TYR A 124 44.54 10.97 32.98
CA TYR A 124 43.25 10.30 32.97
C TYR A 124 42.21 11.30 32.45
N ALA A 125 41.61 11.01 31.31
CA ALA A 125 40.46 11.75 30.78
C ALA A 125 39.28 10.78 30.64
N PRO A 126 38.02 11.20 30.88
CA PRO A 126 36.87 10.33 30.58
C PRO A 126 37.03 9.87 29.13
N GLY A 127 36.83 8.58 28.87
CA GLY A 127 37.15 7.87 27.62
C GLY A 127 36.49 8.49 26.40
N TYR A 128 37.03 9.62 25.96
CA TYR A 128 36.59 10.39 24.81
C TYR A 128 37.53 10.00 23.67
N TRP A 129 37.30 8.83 23.09
CA TRP A 129 37.83 8.54 21.75
C TRP A 129 37.08 9.43 20.76
N GLY A 130 37.49 10.70 20.69
CA GLY A 130 36.80 11.70 19.89
C GLY A 130 37.49 13.07 19.79
N TYR A 131 38.77 13.19 20.15
CA TYR A 131 39.47 14.47 19.96
C TYR A 131 40.86 14.30 19.33
N SER A 132 40.86 13.89 18.06
CA SER A 132 41.60 14.55 16.97
C SER A 132 41.44 13.74 15.68
N GLY A 133 40.54 14.19 14.80
CA GLY A 133 40.49 13.72 13.42
C GLY A 133 39.77 12.40 13.18
N GLY A 134 38.45 12.48 12.96
CA GLY A 134 37.89 11.85 11.76
C GLY A 134 37.40 10.42 11.81
N PHE A 135 37.07 9.83 12.96
CA PHE A 135 36.26 8.61 13.01
C PHE A 135 35.20 8.71 14.09
N GLY A 136 34.12 9.45 13.78
CA GLY A 136 32.90 9.39 14.58
C GLY A 136 32.34 7.98 14.49
N TYR A 137 32.16 7.33 15.64
CA TYR A 137 31.48 6.04 15.67
C TYR A 137 30.04 6.22 15.18
N PRO A 138 29.58 5.37 14.25
CA PRO A 138 28.30 5.55 13.60
C PRO A 138 27.20 5.27 14.61
N TYR A 139 26.38 6.28 14.92
CA TYR A 139 24.99 6.12 15.36
C TYR A 139 24.67 4.85 16.16
N ASP A 140 25.21 4.71 17.38
CA ASP A 140 24.70 3.71 18.34
C ASP A 140 23.36 4.23 18.89
N SER A 141 22.32 4.17 18.05
CA SER A 141 20.95 4.43 18.44
C SER A 141 20.51 3.38 19.45
N PRO A 142 19.73 3.77 20.47
CA PRO A 142 19.16 2.80 21.40
C PRO A 142 18.31 1.78 20.62
N PRO A 143 18.25 0.51 21.07
CA PRO A 143 17.35 -0.46 20.47
C PRO A 143 15.91 0.08 20.53
N GLU A 144 15.13 -0.16 19.48
CA GLU A 144 13.73 0.27 19.43
C GLU A 144 12.82 -0.76 20.13
N PRO A 145 11.82 -0.31 20.91
CA PRO A 145 10.91 -1.21 21.58
C PRO A 145 10.01 -1.95 20.58
N PRO A 146 9.72 -3.24 20.79
CA PRO A 146 8.78 -3.96 19.95
C PRO A 146 7.36 -3.38 20.10
N MET A 147 6.59 -3.38 19.02
CA MET A 147 5.19 -2.92 19.05
C MET A 147 4.25 -4.06 19.49
N PRO A 148 3.32 -3.82 20.44
CA PRO A 148 2.38 -4.84 20.89
C PRO A 148 1.42 -5.25 19.77
N PRO A 149 1.05 -6.54 19.69
CA PRO A 149 0.05 -7.00 18.73
C PRO A 149 -1.34 -6.49 19.10
N SER A 150 -2.20 -6.31 18.10
CA SER A 150 -3.60 -5.90 18.27
C SER A 150 -4.54 -6.95 17.70
N LEU A 151 -5.46 -7.45 18.52
CA LEU A 151 -6.48 -8.42 18.10
C LEU A 151 -7.33 -7.85 16.95
N ASN A 152 -7.73 -6.59 17.05
CA ASN A 152 -8.52 -5.92 16.01
C ASN A 152 -7.75 -5.81 14.70
N ALA A 153 -6.45 -5.50 14.74
CA ALA A 153 -5.64 -5.40 13.53
C ALA A 153 -5.50 -6.78 12.84
N ILE A 154 -5.23 -7.82 13.62
CA ILE A 154 -5.14 -9.20 13.11
C ILE A 154 -6.49 -9.66 12.55
N ARG A 155 -7.59 -9.38 13.24
CA ARG A 155 -8.94 -9.71 12.77
C ARG A 155 -9.25 -9.03 11.43
N GLN A 156 -8.98 -7.72 11.31
CA GLN A 156 -9.23 -6.99 10.06
C GLN A 156 -8.40 -7.54 8.91
N HIS A 157 -7.11 -7.84 9.17
CA HIS A 157 -6.25 -8.48 8.19
C HIS A 157 -6.84 -9.81 7.69
N LEU A 158 -7.29 -10.67 8.60
CA LEU A 158 -7.92 -11.95 8.24
C LEU A 158 -9.24 -11.80 7.48
N ILE A 159 -10.05 -10.79 7.81
CA ILE A 159 -11.28 -10.47 7.07
C ILE A 159 -10.93 -10.09 5.62
N THR A 160 -9.96 -9.20 5.43
CA THR A 160 -9.54 -8.77 4.09
C THR A 160 -8.96 -9.94 3.30
N GLU A 161 -8.09 -10.74 3.90
CA GLU A 161 -7.45 -11.85 3.19
C GLU A 161 -8.41 -12.98 2.81
N ARG A 162 -9.36 -13.33 3.70
CA ARG A 162 -10.18 -14.53 3.56
C ARG A 162 -11.60 -14.26 3.08
N CYS A 163 -12.18 -13.11 3.46
CA CYS A 163 -13.58 -12.79 3.16
C CYS A 163 -13.72 -11.80 2.02
N ASP A 164 -12.88 -10.76 1.94
CA ASP A 164 -13.01 -9.74 0.89
C ASP A 164 -12.44 -10.22 -0.46
N ASN A 165 -11.47 -11.15 -0.44
CA ASN A 165 -10.91 -11.74 -1.66
C ASN A 165 -11.79 -12.82 -2.31
N ALA A 166 -12.94 -13.17 -1.72
CA ALA A 166 -13.85 -14.13 -2.31
C ALA A 166 -14.50 -13.53 -3.57
N PRO A 167 -14.33 -14.15 -4.76
CA PRO A 167 -14.88 -13.59 -5.99
C PRO A 167 -16.42 -13.61 -5.95
N CYS A 168 -17.02 -12.43 -6.11
CA CYS A 168 -18.48 -12.27 -6.22
C CYS A 168 -18.86 -12.02 -7.70
N PRO A 169 -19.25 -13.05 -8.47
CA PRO A 169 -19.42 -12.96 -9.93
C PRO A 169 -20.75 -12.31 -10.37
N CYS A 170 -21.35 -11.42 -9.57
CA CYS A 170 -22.67 -10.85 -9.88
C CYS A 170 -22.69 -10.02 -11.16
N GLN A 171 -21.61 -9.29 -11.41
CA GLN A 171 -21.46 -8.50 -12.64
C GLN A 171 -21.44 -9.40 -13.87
N GLN A 172 -20.66 -10.49 -13.83
CA GLN A 172 -20.55 -11.44 -14.93
C GLN A 172 -21.88 -12.16 -15.19
N ASN A 173 -22.57 -12.59 -14.13
CA ASN A 173 -23.88 -13.24 -14.24
C ASN A 173 -24.94 -12.30 -14.83
N TYR A 174 -24.92 -11.01 -14.44
CA TYR A 174 -25.80 -10.01 -15.00
C TYR A 174 -25.53 -9.79 -16.49
N GLU A 175 -24.26 -9.69 -16.89
CA GLU A 175 -23.88 -9.53 -18.30
C GLU A 175 -24.33 -10.73 -19.16
N GLN A 176 -24.18 -11.97 -18.65
CA GLN A 176 -24.68 -13.16 -19.32
C GLN A 176 -26.20 -13.15 -19.48
N CYS A 177 -26.94 -12.75 -18.43
CA CYS A 177 -28.40 -12.59 -18.49
C CYS A 177 -28.80 -11.52 -19.51
N TYR A 178 -28.09 -10.39 -19.52
CA TYR A 178 -28.38 -9.26 -20.40
C TYR A 178 -28.24 -9.64 -21.88
N VAL A 179 -27.20 -10.40 -22.24
CA VAL A 179 -27.03 -10.95 -23.59
C VAL A 179 -28.09 -12.00 -23.89
N GLY A 180 -28.42 -12.87 -22.94
CA GLY A 180 -29.49 -13.87 -23.07
C GLY A 180 -30.87 -13.28 -23.36
N CYS A 181 -31.18 -12.11 -22.80
CA CYS A 181 -32.41 -11.35 -23.08
C CYS A 181 -32.40 -10.61 -24.43
N GLY A 182 -31.33 -10.74 -25.24
CA GLY A 182 -31.19 -10.08 -26.54
C GLY A 182 -30.57 -8.67 -26.48
N GLY A 183 -29.98 -8.29 -25.35
CA GLY A 183 -29.23 -7.05 -25.20
C GLY A 183 -27.80 -7.15 -25.74
N GLY A 184 -27.22 -6.02 -26.14
CA GLY A 184 -25.82 -5.95 -26.58
C GLY A 184 -24.90 -5.40 -25.48
N ILE A 185 -23.69 -5.94 -25.35
CA ILE A 185 -22.65 -5.43 -24.43
C ILE A 185 -21.40 -5.10 -25.24
N GLN A 186 -20.89 -3.88 -25.07
CA GLN A 186 -19.61 -3.44 -25.63
C GLN A 186 -18.68 -3.02 -24.50
N LYS A 187 -17.52 -3.65 -24.39
CA LYS A 187 -16.48 -3.30 -23.42
C LYS A 187 -15.35 -2.56 -24.14
N SER A 188 -15.04 -1.35 -23.70
CA SER A 188 -13.92 -0.55 -24.20
C SER A 188 -13.00 -0.18 -23.05
N VAL A 189 -11.70 -0.08 -23.29
CA VAL A 189 -10.74 0.45 -22.32
C VAL A 189 -10.65 1.95 -22.54
N VAL A 190 -10.90 2.73 -21.49
CA VAL A 190 -10.88 4.19 -21.53
C VAL A 190 -9.94 4.73 -20.47
N CYS A 191 -9.23 5.81 -20.77
CA CYS A 191 -8.40 6.47 -19.79
C CYS A 191 -9.25 7.43 -18.94
N ILE A 192 -9.12 7.32 -17.61
CA ILE A 192 -9.89 8.11 -16.63
C ILE A 192 -9.05 9.16 -15.91
N ALA A 193 -7.72 8.98 -15.79
CA ALA A 193 -6.82 9.96 -15.18
C ALA A 193 -5.42 9.93 -15.83
N ASN A 194 -4.72 11.08 -15.81
CA ASN A 194 -3.39 11.26 -16.40
C ASN A 194 -3.29 10.88 -17.89
N CYS A 195 -4.36 11.12 -18.63
CA CYS A 195 -4.49 10.76 -20.03
C CYS A 195 -3.77 11.76 -20.93
N LYS A 196 -3.07 11.25 -21.94
CA LYS A 196 -2.54 12.02 -23.07
C LYS A 196 -3.66 12.25 -24.09
N ASP A 197 -3.47 13.22 -24.99
CA ASP A 197 -4.45 13.51 -26.05
C ASP A 197 -4.67 12.33 -27.03
N SER A 198 -3.71 11.39 -27.09
CA SER A 198 -3.81 10.15 -27.86
C SER A 198 -4.60 9.03 -27.17
N ASP A 199 -4.92 9.15 -25.88
CA ASP A 199 -5.59 8.09 -25.13
C ASP A 199 -7.10 8.05 -25.42
N PRO A 200 -7.72 6.86 -25.53
CA PRO A 200 -9.16 6.72 -25.71
C PRO A 200 -9.90 7.29 -24.49
N LYS A 201 -10.63 8.39 -24.70
CA LYS A 201 -11.43 9.05 -23.65
C LYS A 201 -12.77 8.33 -23.46
N PRO A 202 -13.41 8.44 -22.28
CA PRO A 202 -14.75 7.90 -22.07
C PRO A 202 -15.71 8.48 -23.11
N ALA A 203 -16.50 7.62 -23.76
CA ALA A 203 -17.52 8.09 -24.68
C ALA A 203 -18.48 9.04 -23.94
N PRO A 204 -18.92 10.17 -24.54
CA PRO A 204 -19.94 11.01 -23.95
C PRO A 204 -21.16 10.16 -23.58
N GLN A 205 -21.76 10.42 -22.43
CA GLN A 205 -23.05 9.83 -22.05
C GLN A 205 -24.12 10.43 -22.97
N ALA A 206 -24.20 9.93 -24.20
CA ALA A 206 -25.27 10.31 -25.11
C ALA A 206 -26.59 9.79 -24.52
N PRO A 207 -27.61 10.62 -24.32
CA PRO A 207 -28.94 10.20 -23.92
C PRO A 207 -29.66 9.60 -25.14
N GLU A 208 -29.03 8.63 -25.81
CA GLU A 208 -29.75 7.77 -26.74
C GLU A 208 -30.57 6.78 -25.91
N LEU A 209 -31.88 6.76 -26.14
CA LEU A 209 -32.83 5.94 -25.39
C LEU A 209 -32.32 4.50 -25.24
N GLY A 210 -31.95 4.12 -24.02
CA GLY A 210 -31.60 2.73 -23.69
C GLY A 210 -30.10 2.40 -23.63
N VAL A 211 -29.20 3.39 -23.68
CA VAL A 211 -27.77 3.17 -23.45
C VAL A 211 -27.40 3.43 -21.98
N ARG A 212 -27.01 2.39 -21.24
CA ARG A 212 -26.43 2.52 -19.89
C ARG A 212 -24.92 2.30 -19.96
N GLN A 213 -24.13 3.16 -19.31
CA GLN A 213 -22.68 3.03 -19.23
C GLN A 213 -22.25 2.84 -17.78
N THR A 214 -21.35 1.89 -17.53
CA THR A 214 -20.65 1.75 -16.25
C THR A 214 -19.15 1.74 -16.49
N VAL A 215 -18.40 2.45 -15.65
CA VAL A 215 -16.93 2.51 -15.71
C VAL A 215 -16.40 1.81 -14.47
N THR A 216 -15.72 0.69 -14.68
CA THR A 216 -15.06 -0.06 -13.59
C THR A 216 -13.56 0.22 -13.67
N PRO A 217 -12.94 0.80 -12.63
CA PRO A 217 -11.49 0.99 -12.58
C PRO A 217 -10.78 -0.36 -12.75
N LEU A 218 -9.70 -0.38 -13.54
CA LEU A 218 -8.81 -1.54 -13.56
C LEU A 218 -8.06 -1.59 -12.22
N PRO A 219 -7.88 -2.78 -11.60
CA PRO A 219 -7.04 -2.89 -10.43
C PRO A 219 -5.61 -2.42 -10.77
N PRO A 220 -4.90 -1.75 -9.83
CA PRO A 220 -3.52 -1.39 -10.04
C PRO A 220 -2.69 -2.69 -10.22
N ASN A 221 -1.95 -2.76 -11.33
CA ASN A 221 -0.91 -3.77 -11.53
C ASN A 221 0.30 -3.48 -10.64
#